data_AF-A0A4R7VMJ3-F1
#
_entry.id   AF-A0A4R7VMJ3-F1
#
_cell.length_a   1.000
_cell.length_b   1.000
_cell.length_c   1.000
_cell.angle_alpha   90.00
_cell.angle_beta   90.00
_cell.angle_gamma   90.00
#
_symmetry.space_group_name_H-M   'P 1'
#
loop_
_entity.id
_entity.type
_entity.pdbx_description
1 polymer ?
#
loop_
_entity_poly.entity_id
_entity_poly.type
_entity_poly.pdbx_seq_one_letter_code
_entity_poly.pdbx_strand_id
1 'polypeptide(L)'
;MFRNLFLVRVTGAAPAERVVHADALSTTTIVPVPSVEAAVAVASAFGEVDLVELYGGLGTRAAAAVLEVAPGVPVGHPGPDLPPVRSAVLFEDPVAARWTFGATTVVTVPSVDEVVSAAVSLVSAGAERVELCGGMGPTVATAVAAVVDVPVTTVLFGFESLPAAAAYRARFEAS
;
A
#
# COMPACT_ATOMS: atom_id res chain seq x y z
N MET A 1 13.95 0.79 13.52
CA MET A 1 13.64 0.39 12.13
C MET A 1 12.16 0.56 11.95
N PHE A 2 11.70 1.26 10.91
CA PHE A 2 10.28 1.53 10.70
C PHE A 2 9.55 0.24 10.29
N ARG A 3 8.40 -0.08 10.90
CA ARG A 3 7.68 -1.35 10.70
C ARG A 3 6.41 -1.11 9.91
N ASN A 4 6.40 -1.55 8.66
CA ASN A 4 5.22 -1.51 7.80
C ASN A 4 4.51 -2.86 7.80
N LEU A 5 3.18 -2.83 7.82
CA LEU A 5 2.32 -3.97 7.56
C LEU A 5 1.46 -3.70 6.32
N PHE A 6 1.71 -4.45 5.25
CA PHE A 6 0.90 -4.39 4.04
C PHE A 6 -0.11 -5.54 4.05
N LEU A 7 -1.40 -5.20 4.10
CA LEU A 7 -2.48 -6.17 4.01
C LEU A 7 -3.01 -6.15 2.58
N VAL A 8 -2.81 -7.26 1.87
CA VAL A 8 -3.13 -7.34 0.44
C VAL A 8 -4.29 -8.30 0.24
N ARG A 9 -5.44 -7.81 -0.21
CA ARG A 9 -6.59 -8.70 -0.43
C ARG A 9 -6.36 -9.62 -1.62
N VAL A 10 -6.48 -10.92 -1.37
CA VAL A 10 -6.28 -11.98 -2.35
C VAL A 10 -7.35 -13.05 -2.16
N THR A 11 -8.15 -13.28 -3.20
CA THR A 11 -9.21 -14.30 -3.17
C THR A 11 -8.64 -15.68 -2.89
N GLY A 12 -9.15 -16.33 -1.83
CA GLY A 12 -8.74 -17.69 -1.44
C GLY A 12 -7.40 -17.78 -0.71
N ALA A 13 -6.75 -16.66 -0.37
CA ALA A 13 -5.50 -16.68 0.37
C ALA A 13 -5.66 -17.23 1.81
N ALA A 14 -4.66 -17.98 2.26
CA ALA A 14 -4.52 -18.32 3.67
C ALA A 14 -3.65 -17.26 4.36
N PRO A 15 -4.08 -16.69 5.51
CA PRO A 15 -3.33 -15.63 6.21
C PRO A 15 -1.99 -16.08 6.81
N ALA A 16 -1.65 -17.37 6.74
CA ALA A 16 -0.36 -17.90 7.17
C ALA A 16 0.78 -17.63 6.17
N GLU A 17 0.45 -17.35 4.91
CA GLU A 17 1.42 -16.91 3.92
C GLU A 17 1.78 -15.45 4.21
N ARG A 18 3.06 -15.16 4.44
CA ARG A 18 3.58 -13.80 4.56
C ARG A 18 5.01 -13.74 4.08
N VAL A 19 5.41 -12.58 3.58
CA VAL A 19 6.81 -12.30 3.25
C VAL A 19 7.27 -11.09 4.04
N VAL A 20 8.54 -11.12 4.43
CA VAL A 20 9.20 -10.02 5.12
C VAL A 20 10.26 -9.49 4.18
N HIS A 21 10.14 -8.21 3.83
CA HIS A 21 11.12 -7.45 3.07
C HIS A 21 11.72 -6.40 3.99
N ALA A 22 13.04 -6.30 4.03
CA ALA A 22 13.72 -5.39 4.96
C ALA A 22 14.90 -4.72 4.27
N ASP A 23 15.04 -3.42 4.50
CA ASP A 23 16.14 -2.61 3.99
C ASP A 23 16.82 -1.80 5.12
N ALA A 24 17.51 -0.72 4.80
CA ALA A 24 18.16 0.12 5.82
C ALA A 24 17.17 1.00 6.62
N LEU A 25 15.98 1.26 6.08
CA LEU A 25 15.01 2.22 6.62
C LEU A 25 13.85 1.51 7.32
N SER A 26 13.38 0.40 6.75
CA SER A 26 12.13 -0.22 7.15
C SER A 26 12.10 -1.75 6.99
N THR A 27 11.27 -2.39 7.82
CA THR A 27 10.83 -3.77 7.65
C THR A 27 9.38 -3.75 7.21
N THR A 28 9.11 -4.20 6.00
CA THR A 28 7.78 -4.34 5.43
C THR A 28 7.35 -5.80 5.46
N THR A 29 6.32 -6.11 6.25
CA THR A 29 5.68 -7.43 6.21
C THR A 29 4.45 -7.37 5.33
N ILE A 30 4.41 -8.19 4.29
CA ILE A 30 3.30 -8.26 3.34
C ILE A 30 2.52 -9.54 3.65
N VAL A 31 1.23 -9.38 3.95
CA VAL A 31 0.33 -10.47 4.32
C VAL A 31 -0.86 -10.49 3.35
N PRO A 32 -0.97 -11.50 2.47
CA PRO A 32 -2.20 -11.76 1.75
C PRO A 32 -3.35 -12.12 2.69
N VAL A 33 -4.51 -11.49 2.49
CA VAL A 33 -5.72 -11.71 3.30
C VAL A 33 -6.94 -11.98 2.43
N PRO A 34 -7.82 -12.94 2.77
CA PRO A 34 -8.98 -13.26 1.93
C PRO A 34 -10.13 -12.23 2.03
N SER A 35 -10.20 -11.48 3.12
CA SER A 35 -11.32 -10.59 3.41
C SER A 35 -10.93 -9.44 4.35
N VAL A 36 -11.88 -8.53 4.59
CA VAL A 36 -11.73 -7.44 5.57
C VAL A 36 -11.58 -8.00 6.98
N GLU A 37 -12.36 -9.03 7.34
CA GLU A 37 -12.31 -9.67 8.65
C GLU A 37 -10.94 -10.30 8.90
N ALA A 38 -10.35 -10.92 7.88
CA ALA A 38 -9.00 -11.45 7.98
C ALA A 38 -7.94 -10.34 8.09
N ALA A 39 -8.12 -9.22 7.37
CA ALA A 39 -7.25 -8.04 7.51
C ALA A 39 -7.25 -7.51 8.96
N VAL A 40 -8.43 -7.39 9.57
CA VAL A 40 -8.61 -6.96 10.96
C VAL A 40 -7.98 -7.96 11.93
N ALA A 41 -8.21 -9.27 11.73
CA ALA A 41 -7.64 -10.30 12.59
C ALA A 41 -6.10 -10.30 12.54
N VAL A 42 -5.50 -10.13 11.35
CA VAL A 42 -4.06 -9.99 11.19
C VAL A 42 -3.57 -8.72 11.90
N ALA A 43 -4.18 -7.56 11.63
CA ALA A 43 -3.78 -6.30 12.26
C ALA A 43 -3.82 -6.36 13.80
N SER A 44 -4.89 -6.94 14.36
CA SER A 44 -5.04 -7.10 15.81
C SER A 44 -3.99 -8.01 16.44
N ALA A 45 -3.54 -9.05 15.72
CA ALA A 45 -2.59 -10.05 16.23
C ALA A 45 -1.13 -9.73 15.90
N PHE A 46 -0.86 -8.78 15.00
CA PHE A 46 0.49 -8.55 14.45
C PHE A 46 1.47 -7.99 15.49
N GLY A 47 0.95 -7.30 16.50
CA GLY A 47 1.75 -6.58 17.49
C GLY A 47 2.07 -5.16 17.03
N GLU A 48 3.22 -4.63 17.46
CA GLU A 48 3.59 -3.25 17.18
C GLU A 48 4.00 -3.03 15.70
N VAL A 49 3.34 -2.08 15.05
CA VAL A 49 3.63 -1.58 13.70
C VAL A 49 3.59 -0.06 13.71
N ASP A 50 4.36 0.56 12.81
CA ASP A 50 4.42 2.02 12.67
C ASP A 50 3.48 2.52 11.56
N LEU A 51 3.08 1.62 10.65
CA LEU A 51 2.20 1.90 9.52
C LEU A 51 1.46 0.64 9.06
N VAL A 52 0.18 0.79 8.71
CA VAL A 52 -0.56 -0.21 7.94
C VAL A 52 -0.96 0.38 6.58
N GLU A 53 -0.71 -0.35 5.50
CA GLU A 53 -1.26 -0.02 4.18
C GLU A 53 -2.16 -1.16 3.68
N LEU A 54 -3.28 -0.78 3.08
CA LEU A 54 -4.31 -1.69 2.61
C LEU A 54 -4.34 -1.71 1.08
N TYR A 55 -4.32 -2.90 0.50
CA TYR A 55 -4.27 -3.12 -0.96
C TYR A 55 -5.25 -4.21 -1.41
N GLY A 56 -5.40 -4.37 -2.72
CA GLY A 56 -6.28 -5.38 -3.31
C GLY A 56 -7.76 -4.98 -3.24
N GLY A 57 -8.04 -3.68 -3.16
CA GLY A 57 -9.39 -3.13 -3.03
C GLY A 57 -9.93 -3.09 -1.60
N LEU A 58 -9.08 -3.29 -0.59
CA LEU A 58 -9.40 -2.92 0.79
C LEU A 58 -9.46 -1.39 0.87
N GLY A 59 -10.65 -0.84 1.15
CA GLY A 59 -10.87 0.60 1.16
C GLY A 59 -11.33 1.12 2.52
N THR A 60 -12.13 2.18 2.51
CA THR A 60 -12.54 2.93 3.71
C THR A 60 -13.15 2.05 4.81
N ARG A 61 -13.95 1.03 4.48
CA ARG A 61 -14.53 0.13 5.50
C ARG A 61 -13.46 -0.70 6.20
N ALA A 62 -12.50 -1.22 5.42
CA ALA A 62 -11.39 -1.98 5.97
C ALA A 62 -10.48 -1.09 6.82
N ALA A 63 -10.18 0.13 6.35
CA ALA A 63 -9.37 1.09 7.10
C ALA A 63 -10.01 1.45 8.44
N ALA A 64 -11.30 1.76 8.46
CA ALA A 64 -12.04 2.03 9.69
C ALA A 64 -11.98 0.83 10.65
N ALA A 65 -12.23 -0.38 10.17
CA ALA A 65 -12.20 -1.58 11.01
C ALA A 65 -10.80 -1.91 11.57
N VAL A 66 -9.74 -1.64 10.80
CA VAL A 66 -8.35 -1.81 11.26
C VAL A 66 -7.98 -0.77 12.32
N LEU A 67 -8.42 0.48 12.16
CA LEU A 67 -8.18 1.54 13.14
C LEU A 67 -8.77 1.23 14.52
N GLU A 68 -9.93 0.54 14.58
CA GLU A 68 -10.54 0.12 15.85
C GLU A 68 -9.68 -0.88 16.64
N VAL A 69 -8.89 -1.72 15.94
CA VAL A 69 -8.03 -2.73 16.58
C VAL A 69 -6.55 -2.32 16.68
N ALA A 70 -6.15 -1.27 15.97
CA ALA A 70 -4.80 -0.70 15.97
C ALA A 70 -4.84 0.82 16.24
N PRO A 71 -5.34 1.25 17.41
CA PRO A 71 -5.52 2.67 17.71
C PRO A 71 -4.17 3.40 17.71
N GLY A 72 -4.11 4.55 17.03
CA GLY A 72 -2.91 5.38 16.93
C GLY A 72 -1.92 4.97 15.83
N VAL A 73 -2.15 3.83 15.16
CA VAL A 73 -1.37 3.44 13.98
C VAL A 73 -1.97 4.10 12.73
N PRO A 74 -1.19 4.83 11.92
CA PRO A 74 -1.66 5.32 10.64
C PRO A 74 -2.07 4.18 9.70
N VAL A 75 -3.25 4.28 9.08
CA VAL A 75 -3.77 3.30 8.12
C VAL A 75 -4.01 3.96 6.77
N GLY A 76 -3.19 3.62 5.79
CA GLY A 76 -3.32 4.08 4.41
C GLY A 76 -4.16 3.14 3.57
N HIS A 77 -5.02 3.70 2.72
CA HIS A 77 -5.79 2.93 1.73
C HIS A 77 -5.99 3.79 0.47
N PRO A 78 -6.14 3.18 -0.71
CA PRO A 78 -6.04 3.92 -1.96
C PRO A 78 -7.38 4.47 -2.48
N GLY A 79 -8.45 4.34 -1.68
CA GLY A 79 -9.80 4.83 -2.03
C GLY A 79 -10.95 4.07 -1.34
N PRO A 80 -12.17 4.08 -1.93
CA PRO A 80 -13.29 3.28 -1.43
C PRO A 80 -13.02 1.79 -1.61
N ASP A 81 -13.88 0.94 -1.04
CA ASP A 81 -13.77 -0.50 -1.28
C ASP A 81 -14.01 -0.84 -2.74
N LEU A 82 -13.12 -1.66 -3.30
CA LEU A 82 -13.19 -2.13 -4.68
C LEU A 82 -13.30 -3.66 -4.72
N PRO A 83 -13.90 -4.21 -5.78
CA PRO A 83 -13.92 -5.65 -5.98
C PRO A 83 -12.48 -6.21 -6.08
N PRO A 84 -12.24 -7.43 -5.57
CA PRO A 84 -10.95 -8.09 -5.75
C PRO A 84 -10.80 -8.46 -7.23
N VAL A 85 -9.68 -8.04 -7.82
CA VAL A 85 -9.27 -8.33 -9.20
C VAL A 85 -7.78 -8.67 -9.21
N ARG A 86 -7.24 -9.11 -10.35
CA ARG A 86 -5.79 -9.31 -10.52
C ARG A 86 -5.05 -7.98 -10.37
N SER A 87 -4.47 -7.72 -9.20
CA SER A 87 -3.90 -6.40 -8.87
C SER A 87 -2.37 -6.40 -8.98
N ALA A 88 -1.81 -5.26 -9.34
CA ALA A 88 -0.38 -4.97 -9.31
C ALA A 88 -0.11 -3.90 -8.26
N VAL A 89 0.53 -4.27 -7.15
CA VAL A 89 0.93 -3.35 -6.07
C VAL A 89 2.40 -2.96 -6.26
N LEU A 90 2.68 -1.67 -6.33
CA LEU A 90 4.04 -1.15 -6.48
C LEU A 90 4.41 -0.27 -5.28
N PHE A 91 5.58 -0.51 -4.69
CA PHE A 91 6.15 0.36 -3.66
C PHE A 91 7.63 0.62 -3.93
N GLU A 92 8.12 1.81 -3.56
CA GLU A 92 9.51 2.20 -3.81
C GLU A 92 10.43 1.52 -2.79
N ASP A 93 11.47 0.85 -3.28
CA ASP A 93 12.52 0.25 -2.46
C ASP A 93 13.75 -0.04 -3.35
N PRO A 94 14.97 0.35 -2.95
CA PRO A 94 16.18 0.15 -3.76
C PRO A 94 16.52 -1.32 -4.03
N VAL A 95 15.97 -2.25 -3.24
CA VAL A 95 16.17 -3.68 -3.40
C VAL A 95 15.02 -4.26 -4.22
N ALA A 96 15.32 -4.62 -5.47
CA ALA A 96 14.36 -5.24 -6.37
C ALA A 96 13.85 -6.59 -5.82
N ALA A 97 12.53 -6.72 -5.77
CA ALA A 97 11.83 -7.87 -5.26
C ALA A 97 10.43 -7.96 -5.87
N ARG A 98 9.94 -9.20 -5.99
CA ARG A 98 8.63 -9.49 -6.56
C ARG A 98 8.02 -10.69 -5.85
N TRP A 99 6.76 -10.55 -5.45
CA TRP A 99 5.97 -11.60 -4.85
C TRP A 99 4.64 -11.73 -5.58
N THR A 100 4.10 -12.94 -5.63
CA THR A 100 2.81 -13.21 -6.26
C THR A 100 1.96 -14.02 -5.31
N PHE A 101 0.81 -13.47 -4.95
CA PHE A 101 -0.18 -14.06 -4.05
C PHE A 101 -1.46 -14.28 -4.84
N GLY A 102 -1.71 -15.51 -5.27
CA GLY A 102 -2.82 -15.80 -6.18
C GLY A 102 -2.75 -14.95 -7.45
N ALA A 103 -3.75 -14.09 -7.67
CA ALA A 103 -3.78 -13.17 -8.81
C ALA A 103 -3.09 -11.82 -8.53
N THR A 104 -2.71 -11.51 -7.30
CA THR A 104 -2.08 -10.21 -6.98
C THR A 104 -0.57 -10.32 -7.03
N THR A 105 0.07 -9.37 -7.71
CA THR A 105 1.53 -9.23 -7.74
C THR A 105 1.93 -8.01 -6.92
N VAL A 106 2.90 -8.16 -6.02
CA VAL A 106 3.52 -7.05 -5.28
C VAL A 106 4.97 -6.93 -5.72
N VAL A 107 5.41 -5.73 -6.09
CA VAL A 107 6.73 -5.47 -6.67
C VAL A 107 7.34 -4.23 -6.01
N THR A 108 8.63 -4.32 -5.69
CA THR A 108 9.42 -3.12 -5.40
C THR A 108 9.89 -2.46 -6.68
N VAL A 109 9.92 -1.13 -6.69
CA VAL A 109 10.54 -0.34 -7.75
C VAL A 109 11.73 0.43 -7.18
N PRO A 110 12.95 0.30 -7.75
CA PRO A 110 14.15 0.96 -7.22
C PRO A 110 14.11 2.48 -7.17
N SER A 111 13.29 3.08 -8.02
CA SER A 111 13.11 4.54 -8.13
C SER A 111 11.71 4.84 -8.64
N VAL A 112 11.14 5.98 -8.21
CA VAL A 112 9.90 6.53 -8.76
C VAL A 112 9.91 6.67 -10.29
N ASP A 113 11.08 6.88 -10.90
CA ASP A 113 11.22 7.00 -12.37
C ASP A 113 10.91 5.68 -13.11
N GLU A 114 11.00 4.55 -12.42
CA GLU A 114 10.74 3.21 -12.98
C GLU A 114 9.29 2.75 -12.79
N VAL A 115 8.47 3.47 -12.02
CA VAL A 115 7.10 3.06 -11.70
C VAL A 115 6.26 2.89 -12.96
N VAL A 116 6.40 3.81 -13.93
CA VAL A 116 5.61 3.81 -15.17
C VAL A 116 5.91 2.57 -16.01
N SER A 117 7.18 2.23 -16.21
CA SER A 117 7.57 1.07 -17.01
C SER A 117 7.18 -0.23 -16.32
N ALA A 118 7.34 -0.31 -14.99
CA ALA A 118 6.90 -1.45 -14.19
C ALA A 118 5.38 -1.66 -14.28
N ALA A 119 4.59 -0.60 -14.17
CA ALA A 119 3.13 -0.67 -14.29
C ALA A 119 2.70 -1.16 -15.68
N VAL A 120 3.25 -0.62 -16.76
CA VAL A 120 2.97 -1.06 -18.15
C VAL A 120 3.28 -2.55 -18.32
N SER A 121 4.43 -3.01 -17.80
CA SER A 121 4.81 -4.42 -17.87
C SER A 121 3.83 -5.33 -17.11
N LEU A 122 3.34 -4.90 -15.94
CA LEU A 122 2.41 -5.67 -15.12
C LEU A 122 1.01 -5.73 -15.74
N VAL A 123 0.54 -4.64 -16.32
CA VAL A 123 -0.72 -4.59 -17.07
C VAL A 123 -0.65 -5.47 -18.31
N SER A 124 0.47 -5.43 -19.04
CA SER A 124 0.71 -6.34 -20.18
C SER A 124 0.72 -7.81 -19.77
N ALA A 125 1.11 -8.11 -18.52
CA ALA A 125 1.04 -9.46 -17.92
C ALA A 125 -0.36 -9.80 -17.35
N GLY A 126 -1.34 -8.93 -17.55
CA GLY A 126 -2.75 -9.14 -17.23
C GLY A 126 -3.22 -8.48 -15.94
N ALA A 127 -2.45 -7.61 -15.29
CA ALA A 127 -2.97 -6.87 -14.15
C ALA A 127 -4.18 -6.00 -14.55
N GLU A 128 -5.27 -6.12 -13.81
CA GLU A 128 -6.55 -5.44 -14.03
C GLU A 128 -6.70 -4.17 -13.18
N ARG A 129 -5.73 -3.90 -12.29
CA ARG A 129 -5.61 -2.69 -11.47
C ARG A 129 -4.18 -2.48 -11.04
N VAL A 130 -3.73 -1.23 -11.03
CA VAL A 130 -2.44 -0.81 -10.46
C VAL A 130 -2.70 -0.06 -9.15
N GLU A 131 -1.99 -0.43 -8.09
CA GLU A 131 -2.12 0.17 -6.75
C GLU A 131 -0.74 0.65 -6.28
N LEU A 132 -0.60 1.95 -6.01
CA LEU A 132 0.66 2.59 -5.66
C LEU A 132 0.75 2.87 -4.15
N CYS A 133 1.93 2.64 -3.60
CA CYS A 133 2.26 2.97 -2.21
C CYS A 133 2.27 4.47 -1.94
N GLY A 134 2.00 4.83 -0.69
CA GLY A 134 1.85 6.21 -0.24
C GLY A 134 3.05 7.11 -0.46
N GLY A 135 4.25 6.55 -0.60
CA GLY A 135 5.48 7.28 -0.89
C GLY A 135 5.56 7.89 -2.30
N MET A 136 4.77 7.42 -3.26
CA MET A 136 4.87 7.84 -4.67
C MET A 136 4.06 9.10 -4.99
N GLY A 137 2.98 9.35 -4.25
CA GLY A 137 2.14 10.54 -4.39
C GLY A 137 1.32 10.62 -5.71
N PRO A 138 0.49 11.67 -5.84
CA PRO A 138 -0.51 11.77 -6.91
C PRO A 138 0.07 12.06 -8.31
N THR A 139 1.26 12.68 -8.38
CA THR A 139 1.92 12.97 -9.66
C THR A 139 2.34 11.67 -10.36
N VAL A 140 2.93 10.73 -9.62
CA VAL A 140 3.29 9.41 -10.15
C VAL A 140 2.04 8.62 -10.55
N ALA A 141 1.00 8.64 -9.71
CA ALA A 141 -0.28 8.00 -10.04
C ALA A 141 -0.88 8.51 -11.36
N THR A 142 -0.84 9.83 -11.58
CA THR A 142 -1.31 10.44 -12.83
C THR A 142 -0.46 10.02 -14.03
N ALA A 143 0.86 9.94 -13.88
CA ALA A 143 1.76 9.50 -14.95
C ALA A 143 1.50 8.04 -15.35
N VAL A 144 1.26 7.16 -14.38
CA VAL A 144 0.88 5.76 -14.65
C VAL A 144 -0.48 5.70 -15.35
N ALA A 145 -1.49 6.41 -14.82
CA ALA A 145 -2.84 6.42 -15.37
C ALA A 145 -2.92 6.94 -16.82
N ALA A 146 -1.95 7.75 -17.25
CA ALA A 146 -1.87 8.23 -18.61
C ALA A 146 -1.44 7.17 -19.65
N VAL A 147 -0.86 6.05 -19.21
CA VAL A 147 -0.26 5.04 -20.11
C VAL A 147 -0.81 3.62 -19.94
N VAL A 148 -1.66 3.38 -18.95
CA VAL A 148 -2.36 2.10 -18.76
C VAL A 148 -3.87 2.26 -18.94
N ASP A 149 -4.54 1.20 -19.37
CA ASP A 149 -5.99 1.15 -19.61
C ASP A 149 -6.80 0.55 -18.45
N VAL A 150 -6.15 0.35 -17.31
CA VAL A 150 -6.75 -0.17 -16.07
C VAL A 150 -6.78 0.90 -14.98
N PRO A 151 -7.68 0.79 -13.98
CA PRO A 151 -7.70 1.72 -12.85
C PRO A 151 -6.36 1.79 -12.14
N VAL A 152 -5.93 3.01 -11.82
CA VAL A 152 -4.77 3.29 -10.96
C VAL A 152 -5.29 3.88 -9.65
N THR A 153 -4.89 3.27 -8.54
CA THR A 153 -5.21 3.76 -7.19
C THR A 153 -3.90 4.06 -6.46
N THR A 154 -3.93 4.97 -5.50
CA THR A 154 -2.73 5.33 -4.73
C THR A 154 -3.11 5.54 -3.29
N VAL A 155 -2.39 4.91 -2.38
CA VAL A 155 -2.42 5.30 -0.97
C VAL A 155 -1.91 6.75 -0.91
N LEU A 156 -2.52 7.59 -0.07
CA LEU A 156 -2.08 8.97 0.12
C LEU A 156 -1.97 9.27 1.60
N PHE A 157 -0.79 9.68 2.03
CA PHE A 157 -0.58 10.30 3.35
C PHE A 157 -0.32 11.80 3.25
N GLY A 158 -0.19 12.32 2.02
CA GLY A 158 0.25 13.69 1.78
C GLY A 158 1.66 13.92 2.33
N PHE A 159 2.57 12.96 2.17
CA PHE A 159 3.96 13.06 2.64
C PHE A 159 4.62 14.36 2.16
N GLU A 160 4.34 14.74 0.92
CA GLU A 160 4.76 15.99 0.29
C GLU A 160 4.30 17.24 1.04
N SER A 161 3.20 17.14 1.78
CA SER A 161 2.61 18.24 2.57
C SER A 161 3.14 18.29 4.01
N LEU A 162 3.80 17.24 4.52
CA LEU A 162 4.22 17.17 5.93
C LEU A 162 5.13 18.34 6.34
N PRO A 163 6.15 18.76 5.57
CA PRO A 163 6.98 19.91 5.95
C PRO A 163 6.17 21.20 6.08
N ALA A 164 5.24 21.45 5.15
CA ALA A 164 4.38 22.62 5.17
C ALA A 164 3.37 22.58 6.32
N ALA A 165 2.77 21.42 6.59
CA ALA A 165 1.84 21.21 7.70
C ALA A 165 2.52 21.40 9.06
N ALA A 166 3.75 20.88 9.22
CA ALA A 166 4.56 21.07 10.43
C ALA A 166 4.89 22.55 10.66
N ALA A 167 5.30 23.27 9.61
CA ALA A 167 5.56 24.70 9.68
C ALA A 167 4.31 25.53 10.02
N TYR A 168 3.14 25.17 9.48
CA TYR A 168 1.87 25.79 9.84
C TYR A 168 1.54 25.58 11.32
N ARG A 169 1.64 24.33 11.80
CA ARG A 169 1.39 23.99 13.21
C ARG A 169 2.27 24.81 14.16
N ALA A 170 3.57 24.88 13.89
CA ALA A 170 4.51 25.63 14.73
C ALA A 170 4.16 27.13 14.81
N ARG A 171 3.67 27.73 13.72
CA ARG A 171 3.20 29.12 13.71
C ARG A 171 1.93 29.31 14.51
N PHE A 172 0.99 28.36 14.41
CA PHE A 172 -0.28 28.40 15.14
C PHE A 172 -0.09 28.23 16.66
N GLU A 173 0.83 27.37 17.09
CA GLU A 173 1.13 27.18 18.52
C GLU A 173 1.89 28.37 19.14
N ALA A 174 2.52 29.22 18.32
CA ALA A 174 3.25 30.41 18.76
C ALA A 174 2.40 31.71 18.79
N SER A 175 1.14 31.65 18.37
CA SER A 175 0.17 32.77 18.41
C SER A 175 -0.75 32.69 19.62
#